data_AF-A0A2E0MB09-F1
#
_entry.id   AF-A0A2E0MB09-F1
#
_cell.length_a   1.000
_cell.length_b   1.000
_cell.length_c   1.000
_cell.angle_alpha   90.00
_cell.angle_beta   90.00
_cell.angle_gamma   90.00
#
_symmetry.space_group_name_H-M   'P 1'
#
loop_
_entity.id
_entity.type
_entity.pdbx_description
1 polymer ?
#
loop_
_entity_poly.entity_id
_entity_poly.type
_entity_poly.pdbx_seq_one_letter_code
_entity_poly.pdbx_strand_id
1 'polypeptide(L)'
;MLEVYALYMADDQSNDLDEFEAGLLTWLVQSDFHVEPWSTSKAAKAFKVDEDTIYEAVASLSRKVPNRIQIFYKNGALHIAAD
;
A
#
# COMPACT_ATOMS: atom_id res chain seq x y z
N MET A 1 -17.34 -21.24 8.63
CA MET A 1 -17.46 -19.84 9.11
C MET A 1 -16.13 -19.09 9.02
N LEU A 2 -15.02 -19.56 9.61
CA LEU A 2 -13.70 -18.90 9.45
C LEU A 2 -13.10 -19.03 8.03
N GLU A 3 -13.23 -20.19 7.37
CA GLU A 3 -12.73 -20.40 5.99
C GLU A 3 -13.40 -19.50 4.95
N VAL A 4 -14.70 -19.22 5.11
CA VAL A 4 -15.44 -18.37 4.17
C VAL A 4 -14.98 -16.91 4.31
N TYR A 5 -14.72 -16.42 5.53
CA TYR A 5 -14.14 -15.09 5.75
C TYR A 5 -12.72 -14.97 5.17
N ALA A 6 -11.90 -16.02 5.29
CA ALA A 6 -10.56 -16.03 4.69
C ALA A 6 -10.62 -15.98 3.15
N LEU A 7 -11.59 -16.65 2.53
CA LEU A 7 -11.84 -16.60 1.09
C LEU A 7 -12.30 -15.22 0.60
N TYR A 8 -13.14 -14.51 1.35
CA TYR A 8 -13.60 -13.14 1.01
C TYR A 8 -12.54 -12.05 1.23
N MET A 9 -11.52 -12.29 2.07
CA MET A 9 -10.44 -11.35 2.37
C MET A 9 -9.19 -11.57 1.49
N ALA A 10 -9.18 -12.62 0.66
CA ALA A 10 -8.01 -13.02 -0.13
C ALA A 10 -8.16 -12.72 -1.63
N ASP A 11 -9.30 -12.20 -2.07
CA ASP A 11 -9.51 -11.87 -3.48
C ASP A 11 -8.94 -10.48 -3.78
N ASP A 12 -8.13 -10.41 -4.82
CA ASP A 12 -7.54 -9.16 -5.31
C ASP A 12 -8.65 -8.28 -5.90
N GLN A 13 -8.98 -7.18 -5.22
CA GLN A 13 -9.98 -6.21 -5.64
C GLN A 13 -9.37 -5.06 -6.47
N SER A 14 -8.37 -5.33 -7.31
CA SER A 14 -7.71 -4.31 -8.13
C SER A 14 -8.65 -3.47 -9.01
N ASN A 15 -9.81 -4.03 -9.41
CA ASN A 15 -10.83 -3.29 -10.17
C ASN A 15 -11.56 -2.22 -9.35
N ASP A 16 -11.48 -2.28 -8.03
CA ASP A 16 -12.10 -1.33 -7.09
C ASP A 16 -11.13 -0.23 -6.65
N LEU A 17 -9.91 -0.20 -7.21
CA LEU A 17 -8.94 0.87 -6.96
C LEU A 17 -9.37 2.14 -7.69
N ASP A 18 -9.36 3.26 -7.00
CA ASP A 18 -9.45 4.55 -7.67
C ASP A 18 -8.14 4.92 -8.37
N GLU A 19 -8.16 6.01 -9.14
CA GLU A 19 -6.98 6.46 -9.91
C GLU A 19 -5.77 6.75 -9.02
N PHE A 20 -6.01 7.29 -7.81
CA PHE A 20 -4.96 7.63 -6.88
C PHE A 20 -4.35 6.39 -6.25
N GLU A 21 -5.19 5.45 -5.79
CA GLU A 21 -4.77 4.17 -5.23
C GLU A 21 -3.98 3.34 -6.24
N ALA A 22 -4.43 3.26 -7.50
CA ALA A 22 -3.72 2.57 -8.57
C ALA A 22 -2.37 3.23 -8.88
N GLY A 23 -2.32 4.57 -8.88
CA GLY A 23 -1.08 5.34 -9.02
C GLY A 23 -0.10 5.10 -7.88
N LEU A 24 -0.59 5.10 -6.63
CA LEU A 24 0.22 4.83 -5.44
C LEU A 24 0.77 3.40 -5.47
N LEU A 25 -0.05 2.41 -5.80
CA LEU A 25 0.37 1.02 -5.93
C LEU A 25 1.48 0.86 -6.99
N THR A 26 1.29 1.46 -8.17
CA THR A 26 2.30 1.44 -9.24
C THR A 26 3.61 2.09 -8.79
N TRP A 27 3.52 3.19 -8.03
CA TRP A 27 4.69 3.87 -7.50
C TRP A 27 5.42 3.04 -6.43
N LEU A 28 4.68 2.34 -5.55
CA LEU A 28 5.25 1.42 -4.56
C LEU A 28 6.02 0.27 -5.23
N VAL A 29 5.50 -0.29 -6.34
CA VAL A 29 6.17 -1.36 -7.11
C VAL A 29 7.48 -0.88 -7.74
N GLN A 30 7.51 0.35 -8.26
CA GLN A 30 8.70 0.92 -8.90
C GLN A 30 9.76 1.40 -7.90
N SER A 31 9.35 1.67 -6.67
CA SER A 31 10.22 2.23 -5.64
C SER A 31 10.98 1.14 -4.91
N ASP A 32 12.25 1.40 -4.64
CA ASP A 32 13.10 0.48 -3.89
C ASP A 32 12.88 0.59 -2.36
N PHE A 33 11.63 0.38 -1.93
CA PHE A 33 11.27 0.46 -0.52
C PHE A 33 11.72 -0.76 0.30
N HIS A 34 12.35 -1.77 -0.32
CA HIS A 34 13.04 -2.82 0.45
C HIS A 34 14.44 -2.37 0.91
N VAL A 35 14.96 -1.30 0.30
CA VAL A 35 16.20 -0.60 0.69
C VAL A 35 15.91 0.71 1.42
N GLU A 36 15.03 1.57 0.89
CA GLU A 36 14.69 2.85 1.52
C GLU A 36 13.54 2.72 2.54
N PRO A 37 13.67 3.32 3.75
CA PRO A 37 12.56 3.46 4.69
C PRO A 37 11.34 4.18 4.09
N TRP A 38 10.15 3.72 4.47
CA TRP A 38 8.90 4.41 4.19
C TRP A 38 8.89 5.81 4.81
N SER A 39 8.38 6.79 4.07
CA SER A 39 8.11 8.13 4.58
C SER A 39 6.86 8.68 3.92
N THR A 40 5.78 8.80 4.70
CA THR A 40 4.52 9.39 4.23
C THR A 40 4.74 10.80 3.68
N SER A 41 5.56 11.62 4.35
CA SER A 41 5.90 12.96 3.87
C SER A 41 6.59 12.97 2.50
N LYS A 42 7.43 11.98 2.19
CA LYS A 42 8.05 11.85 0.86
C LYS A 42 7.01 11.47 -0.20
N ALA A 43 6.14 10.51 0.11
CA ALA A 43 5.06 10.10 -0.78
C ALA A 43 4.09 11.26 -1.06
N ALA A 44 3.63 11.97 -0.01
CA ALA A 44 2.77 13.13 -0.11
C ALA A 44 3.38 14.21 -1.02
N LYS A 45 4.68 14.48 -0.90
CA LYS A 45 5.40 15.40 -1.80
C LYS A 45 5.46 14.91 -3.26
N ALA A 46 5.67 13.62 -3.48
CA ALA A 46 5.73 13.04 -4.83
C ALA A 46 4.37 13.17 -5.55
N PHE A 47 3.28 12.95 -4.81
CA PHE A 47 1.91 13.01 -5.32
C PHE A 47 1.26 14.40 -5.22
N LYS A 48 1.90 15.36 -4.55
CA LYS A 48 1.40 16.72 -4.31
C LYS A 48 0.06 16.76 -3.56
N VAL A 49 -0.08 15.87 -2.58
CA VAL A 49 -1.24 15.77 -1.67
C VAL A 49 -0.79 15.95 -0.22
N ASP A 50 -1.73 15.99 0.72
CA ASP A 50 -1.41 15.91 2.15
C ASP A 50 -1.07 14.47 2.58
N GLU A 51 -0.52 14.33 3.79
CA GLU A 51 -0.17 13.02 4.34
C GLU A 51 -1.41 12.16 4.66
N ASP A 52 -2.54 12.78 5.01
CA ASP A 52 -3.79 12.09 5.35
C ASP A 52 -4.31 11.28 4.15
N THR A 53 -4.27 11.88 2.96
CA THR A 53 -4.60 11.22 1.68
C THR A 53 -3.73 9.98 1.45
N ILE A 54 -2.44 10.05 1.80
CA ILE A 54 -1.53 8.90 1.68
C ILE A 54 -1.87 7.82 2.72
N TYR A 55 -2.14 8.20 3.97
CA TYR A 55 -2.52 7.24 5.01
C TYR A 55 -3.80 6.48 4.63
N GLU A 56 -4.81 7.18 4.13
CA GLU A 56 -6.06 6.59 3.67
C GLU A 56 -5.85 5.64 2.50
N ALA A 57 -5.06 6.05 1.51
CA ALA A 57 -4.77 5.22 0.34
C ALA A 57 -3.98 3.95 0.71
N VAL A 58 -2.95 4.05 1.57
CA VAL A 58 -2.20 2.87 2.05
C VAL A 58 -3.12 1.91 2.83
N ALA A 59 -3.99 2.45 3.70
CA ALA A 59 -4.96 1.65 4.43
C ALA A 59 -5.95 0.96 3.48
N SER A 60 -6.40 1.65 2.43
CA SER A 60 -7.28 1.10 1.41
C SER A 60 -6.61 -0.01 0.61
N LEU A 61 -5.37 0.21 0.14
CA LEU A 61 -4.57 -0.80 -0.57
C LEU A 61 -4.39 -2.07 0.28
N SER A 62 -4.08 -1.92 1.57
CA SER A 62 -3.92 -3.07 2.48
C SER A 62 -5.20 -3.91 2.68
N ARG A 63 -6.37 -3.36 2.32
CA ARG A 63 -7.66 -4.06 2.38
C ARG A 63 -8.08 -4.62 1.02
N LYS A 64 -7.93 -3.84 -0.05
CA LYS A 64 -8.40 -4.18 -1.40
C LYS A 64 -7.44 -5.11 -2.13
N VAL A 65 -6.13 -4.95 -1.93
CA VAL A 65 -5.08 -5.76 -2.57
C VAL A 65 -4.09 -6.29 -1.53
N PRO A 66 -4.56 -7.01 -0.48
CA PRO A 66 -3.75 -7.36 0.68
C PRO A 66 -2.54 -8.24 0.34
N ASN A 67 -2.64 -9.04 -0.72
CA ASN A 67 -1.54 -9.90 -1.18
C ASN A 67 -0.49 -9.15 -2.00
N ARG A 68 -0.75 -7.91 -2.39
CA ARG A 68 0.15 -7.05 -3.18
C ARG A 68 0.92 -6.04 -2.36
N ILE A 69 0.65 -5.95 -1.06
CA ILE A 69 1.25 -4.97 -0.16
C ILE A 69 1.97 -5.70 0.96
N GLN A 70 3.26 -5.39 1.12
CA GLN A 70 4.07 -5.89 2.22
C GLN A 70 4.48 -4.74 3.14
N ILE A 71 4.06 -4.81 4.40
CA ILE A 71 4.45 -3.86 5.44
C ILE A 71 5.34 -4.60 6.45
N PHE A 72 6.55 -4.08 6.68
CA PHE A 72 7.51 -4.71 7.59
C PHE A 72 8.47 -3.69 8.23
N TYR A 73 9.16 -4.12 9.28
CA TYR A 73 10.22 -3.34 9.92
C TYR A 73 11.60 -3.89 9.57
N LYS A 74 12.55 -3.02 9.26
CA LYS A 74 13.95 -3.36 9.01
C LYS A 74 14.83 -2.24 9.56
N ASN A 75 15.87 -2.59 10.32
CA ASN A 75 16.80 -1.64 10.93
C ASN A 75 16.12 -0.51 11.74
N GLY A 76 15.00 -0.81 12.41
CA GLY A 76 14.24 0.17 13.21
C GLY A 76 13.35 1.11 12.41
N ALA A 77 13.23 0.93 11.09
CA ALA A 77 12.38 1.73 10.22
C ALA A 77 11.22 0.90 9.64
N LEU A 78 10.10 1.58 9.36
CA LEU A 78 8.97 1.02 8.61
C LEU A 78 9.30 0.97 7.13
N HIS A 79 8.89 -0.09 6.44
CA HIS A 79 8.97 -0.25 5.00
C HIS A 79 7.61 -0.70 4.46
N ILE A 80 7.24 -0.17 3.30
CA ILE A 80 6.05 -0.55 2.55
C ILE A 80 6.49 -0.85 1.12
N ALA A 81 6.43 -2.12 0.73
CA ALA A 81 6.74 -2.59 -0.61
C ALA A 81 5.49 -3.17 -1.27
N ALA A 82 5.51 -3.30 -2.59
CA ALA A 82 4.42 -3.87 -3.37
C ALA A 82 4.92 -4.65 -4.59
N ASP A 83 4.09 -5.56 -5.09
CA ASP A 83 4.27 -6.35 -6.32
C ASP A 83 3.07 -6.25 -7.29
#